data_AF-A0A395SBD6-F1
#
_entry.id   AF-A0A395SBD6-F1
#
_cell.length_a   1.000
_cell.length_b   1.000
_cell.length_c   1.000
_cell.angle_alpha   90.00
_cell.angle_beta   90.00
_cell.angle_gamma   90.00
#
_symmetry.space_group_name_H-M   'P 1'
#
loop_
_entity.id
_entity.type
_entity.pdbx_description
1 polymer ?
#
loop_
_entity_poly.entity_id
_entity_poly.type
_entity_poly.pdbx_seq_one_letter_code
_entity_poly.pdbx_strand_id
1 'polypeptide(L)'
;MKTTIFTSTAAAILSFASGTLANHCSWDFYEGPIAKRWLVIGSGVDDIPGKCGSFWDNMNNKNFHGTCVLSSTNCGEDKNRDMVINFTSGSGCNSGHVESAWWEATRNKFGAIKCGIAK
;
A
#
# COMPACT_ATOMS: atom_id res chain seq x y z
N MET A 1 -25.41 40.50 -45.39
CA MET A 1 -25.65 40.33 -43.94
C MET A 1 -25.15 38.95 -43.51
N LYS A 2 -24.62 38.87 -42.30
CA LYS A 2 -23.72 37.85 -41.74
C LYS A 2 -24.51 37.01 -40.73
N THR A 3 -24.36 35.69 -40.72
CA THR A 3 -24.76 34.90 -39.55
C THR A 3 -23.93 33.62 -39.45
N THR A 4 -22.94 33.66 -38.57
CA THR A 4 -22.14 32.51 -38.12
C THR A 4 -22.77 32.02 -36.83
N ILE A 5 -23.24 30.76 -36.81
CA ILE A 5 -23.80 30.12 -35.63
C ILE A 5 -22.65 29.46 -34.86
N PHE A 6 -22.39 29.91 -33.64
CA PHE A 6 -21.46 29.27 -32.72
C PHE A 6 -22.24 28.31 -31.82
N THR A 7 -22.08 27.01 -32.03
CA THR A 7 -22.56 25.95 -31.13
C THR A 7 -21.62 25.84 -29.93
N SER A 8 -22.12 26.17 -28.74
CA SER A 8 -21.40 26.07 -27.48
C SER A 8 -21.68 24.70 -26.84
N THR A 9 -20.68 23.82 -26.77
CA THR A 9 -20.76 22.55 -26.05
C THR A 9 -20.41 22.78 -24.58
N ALA A 10 -21.38 22.55 -23.71
CA ALA A 10 -21.19 22.60 -22.26
C ALA A 10 -20.21 21.51 -21.79
N ALA A 11 -19.16 21.91 -21.08
CA ALA A 11 -18.24 20.99 -20.43
C ALA A 11 -18.84 20.48 -19.11
N ALA A 12 -19.05 19.16 -19.01
CA ALA A 12 -19.46 18.51 -17.76
C ALA A 12 -18.26 18.45 -16.80
N ILE A 13 -18.37 19.09 -15.63
CA ILE A 13 -17.35 19.09 -14.60
C ILE A 13 -17.55 17.85 -13.73
N LEU A 14 -16.75 16.80 -13.94
CA LEU A 14 -16.72 15.63 -13.07
C LEU A 14 -16.12 16.04 -11.71
N SER A 15 -16.95 16.10 -10.68
CA SER A 15 -16.50 16.28 -9.30
C SER A 15 -15.99 14.93 -8.79
N PHE A 16 -14.67 14.75 -8.71
CA PHE A 16 -14.07 13.59 -8.06
C PHE A 16 -14.20 13.79 -6.55
N ALA A 17 -15.10 13.06 -5.91
CA ALA A 17 -15.11 12.97 -4.45
C ALA A 17 -13.82 12.29 -4.01
N SER A 18 -12.88 13.05 -3.44
CA SER A 18 -11.68 12.51 -2.81
C SER A 18 -12.08 11.76 -1.55
N GLY A 19 -12.42 10.48 -1.66
CA GLY A 19 -12.41 9.59 -0.51
C GLY A 19 -10.98 9.53 0.02
N THR A 20 -10.77 9.88 1.29
CA THR A 20 -9.48 9.70 1.94
C THR A 20 -9.25 8.19 2.09
N LEU A 21 -8.43 7.60 1.23
CA LEU A 21 -7.99 6.22 1.39
C LEU A 21 -7.11 6.14 2.65
N ALA A 22 -7.52 5.32 3.62
CA ALA A 22 -6.78 5.14 4.86
C ALA A 22 -5.72 4.06 4.65
N ASN A 23 -4.57 4.45 4.09
CA ASN A 23 -3.41 3.55 4.09
C ASN A 23 -2.60 3.74 5.37
N HIS A 24 -2.39 2.65 6.07
CA HIS A 24 -1.71 2.64 7.36
C HIS A 24 -0.57 1.63 7.33
N CYS A 25 0.55 1.99 7.94
CA CYS A 25 1.62 1.06 8.19
C CYS A 25 2.18 1.27 9.59
N SER A 26 2.20 0.21 10.38
CA SER A 26 2.77 0.23 11.72
C SER A 26 3.63 -1.00 11.99
N TRP A 27 4.57 -0.84 12.91
CA TRP A 27 5.37 -1.94 13.41
C TRP A 27 5.69 -1.81 14.90
N ASP A 28 5.90 -2.92 15.56
CA ASP A 28 6.35 -2.99 16.95
C ASP A 28 7.40 -4.08 17.12
N PHE A 29 8.18 -3.98 18.19
CA PHE A 29 9.07 -5.07 18.59
C PHE A 29 8.26 -6.16 19.28
N TYR A 30 8.45 -7.40 18.86
CA TYR A 30 7.83 -8.58 19.45
C TYR A 30 8.93 -9.57 19.84
N GLU A 31 8.84 -10.17 21.03
CA GLU A 31 9.89 -11.04 21.59
C GLU A 31 11.28 -10.35 21.72
N GLY A 32 11.29 -9.06 22.06
CA GLY A 32 12.51 -8.28 22.27
C GLY A 32 12.98 -7.50 21.02
N PRO A 33 14.20 -6.93 21.03
CA PRO A 33 14.62 -5.94 20.02
C PRO A 33 15.04 -6.54 18.67
N ILE A 34 14.94 -7.86 18.50
CA ILE A 34 15.49 -8.58 17.34
C ILE A 34 14.43 -8.89 16.27
N ALA A 35 13.15 -8.88 16.63
CA ALA A 35 12.05 -9.16 15.70
C ALA A 35 11.03 -8.03 15.72
N LYS A 36 10.52 -7.70 14.53
CA LYS A 36 9.48 -6.70 14.32
C LYS A 36 8.22 -7.38 13.81
N ARG A 37 7.08 -6.97 14.34
CA ARG A 37 5.75 -7.26 13.78
C ARG A 37 5.34 -6.09 12.91
N TRP A 38 4.74 -6.37 11.76
CA TRP A 38 4.30 -5.38 10.81
C TRP A 38 2.81 -5.57 10.51
N LEU A 39 2.13 -4.43 10.35
CA LEU A 39 0.76 -4.33 9.89
C LEU A 39 0.72 -3.26 8.81
N VAL A 40 0.27 -3.62 7.61
CA VAL A 40 -0.04 -2.69 6.52
C VAL A 40 -1.51 -2.84 6.18
N ILE A 41 -2.22 -1.72 6.10
CA ILE A 41 -3.62 -1.67 5.70
C ILE A 41 -3.71 -0.75 4.48
N GLY A 42 -4.40 -1.20 3.45
CA GLY A 42 -4.65 -0.43 2.24
C GLY A 42 -6.13 -0.43 1.90
N SER A 43 -6.76 0.73 1.92
CA SER A 43 -8.17 0.86 1.57
C SER A 43 -8.39 1.01 0.07
N GLY A 44 -9.50 0.46 -0.41
CA GLY A 44 -9.91 0.58 -1.82
C GLY A 44 -8.96 -0.06 -2.82
N VAL A 45 -8.13 -1.01 -2.36
CA VAL A 45 -7.19 -1.75 -3.20
C VAL A 45 -7.97 -2.69 -4.11
N ASP A 46 -7.75 -2.57 -5.42
CA ASP A 46 -8.24 -3.55 -6.38
C ASP A 46 -7.30 -4.75 -6.49
N ASP A 47 -7.82 -5.89 -6.97
CA ASP A 47 -7.04 -7.11 -7.20
C ASP A 47 -6.14 -7.48 -6.01
N ILE A 48 -6.73 -7.56 -4.81
CA ILE A 48 -6.01 -7.86 -3.58
C ILE A 48 -5.10 -9.09 -3.71
N PRO A 49 -5.52 -10.23 -4.31
CA PRO A 49 -4.63 -11.37 -4.52
C PRO A 49 -3.38 -11.02 -5.34
N GLY A 50 -3.53 -10.28 -6.45
CA GLY A 50 -2.40 -9.85 -7.28
C GLY A 50 -1.49 -8.85 -6.55
N LYS A 51 -2.06 -7.92 -5.77
CA LYS A 51 -1.29 -6.96 -4.96
C LYS A 51 -0.54 -7.63 -3.81
N CYS A 52 -1.14 -8.64 -3.18
CA CYS A 52 -0.47 -9.48 -2.19
C CYS A 52 0.74 -10.19 -2.81
N GLY A 53 0.56 -10.84 -3.96
CA GLY A 53 1.65 -11.53 -4.66
C GLY A 53 2.79 -10.56 -5.00
N SER A 54 2.46 -9.44 -5.64
CA SER A 54 3.45 -8.43 -6.01
C SER A 54 4.18 -7.83 -4.80
N PHE A 55 3.48 -7.58 -3.69
CA PHE A 55 4.11 -7.10 -2.46
C PHE A 55 5.15 -8.11 -1.94
N TRP A 56 4.80 -9.40 -1.88
CA TRP A 56 5.72 -10.43 -1.41
C TRP A 56 6.87 -10.70 -2.37
N ASP A 57 6.65 -10.65 -3.68
CA ASP A 57 7.71 -10.79 -4.68
C ASP A 57 8.78 -9.70 -4.50
N ASN A 58 8.35 -8.47 -4.22
CA ASN A 58 9.27 -7.37 -3.95
C ASN A 58 9.95 -7.53 -2.58
N MET A 59 9.22 -7.86 -1.52
CA MET A 59 9.82 -8.10 -0.20
C MET A 59 10.82 -9.25 -0.19
N ASN A 60 10.64 -10.28 -1.03
CA ASN A 60 11.57 -11.41 -1.17
C ASN A 60 12.71 -11.15 -2.17
N ASN A 61 12.74 -9.99 -2.82
CA ASN A 61 13.80 -9.64 -3.74
C ASN A 61 15.11 -9.38 -2.97
N LYS A 62 15.98 -10.38 -2.92
CA LYS A 62 17.23 -10.37 -2.16
C LYS A 62 18.20 -9.25 -2.55
N ASN A 63 18.09 -8.71 -3.75
CA ASN A 63 18.95 -7.61 -4.20
C ASN A 63 18.61 -6.28 -3.51
N PHE A 64 17.36 -6.09 -3.08
CA PHE A 64 16.87 -4.86 -2.46
C PHE A 64 16.47 -5.05 -0.99
N HIS A 65 16.08 -6.27 -0.61
CA HIS A 65 15.49 -6.60 0.69
C HIS A 65 16.20 -7.76 1.41
N GLY A 66 17.45 -8.07 1.04
CA GLY A 66 18.20 -9.22 1.58
C GLY A 66 18.39 -9.22 3.12
N THR A 67 18.17 -8.09 3.79
CA THR A 67 18.20 -7.96 5.26
C THR A 67 16.87 -8.28 5.93
N CYS A 68 15.78 -8.39 5.17
CA CYS A 68 14.46 -8.74 5.66
C CYS A 68 14.30 -10.26 5.69
N VAL A 69 14.57 -10.87 6.84
CA VAL A 69 14.18 -12.26 7.11
C VAL A 69 12.72 -12.27 7.51
N LEU A 70 11.83 -12.75 6.63
CA LEU A 70 10.38 -12.72 6.81
C LEU A 70 9.83 -14.01 7.42
N SER A 71 8.80 -13.89 8.24
CA SER A 71 8.04 -15.02 8.79
C SER A 71 6.60 -14.59 9.09
N SER A 72 5.73 -15.56 9.43
CA SER A 72 4.31 -15.30 9.79
C SER A 72 3.56 -14.43 8.77
N THR A 73 3.88 -14.59 7.48
CA THR A 73 3.38 -13.76 6.39
C THR A 73 1.91 -14.08 6.11
N ASN A 74 1.08 -13.06 6.10
CA ASN A 74 -0.33 -13.13 5.72
C ASN A 74 -0.71 -11.89 4.91
N CYS A 75 -1.48 -12.08 3.85
CA CYS A 75 -2.04 -10.99 3.08
C CYS A 75 -3.40 -11.38 2.52
N GLY A 76 -4.38 -10.49 2.64
CA GLY A 76 -5.73 -10.76 2.12
C GLY A 76 -6.68 -9.60 2.34
N GLU A 77 -7.94 -9.83 1.99
CA GLU A 77 -9.05 -8.90 2.22
C GLU A 77 -9.60 -9.09 3.64
N ASP A 78 -9.84 -7.99 4.36
CA ASP A 78 -10.50 -8.00 5.66
C ASP A 78 -12.03 -7.83 5.54
N LYS A 79 -12.72 -7.76 6.68
CA LYS A 79 -14.20 -7.60 6.71
C LYS A 79 -14.68 -6.25 6.17
N ASN A 80 -13.80 -5.24 6.13
CA ASN A 80 -14.08 -3.91 5.59
C ASN A 80 -13.73 -3.80 4.10
N ARG A 81 -13.30 -4.90 3.48
CA ARG A 81 -12.79 -4.96 2.10
C ARG A 81 -11.48 -4.21 1.91
N ASP A 82 -10.73 -4.01 2.99
CA ASP A 82 -9.38 -3.45 2.94
C ASP A 82 -8.37 -4.57 2.73
N MET A 83 -7.30 -4.27 2.00
CA MET A 83 -6.14 -5.15 1.92
C MET A 83 -5.36 -5.06 3.23
N VAL A 84 -5.12 -6.19 3.87
CA VAL A 84 -4.35 -6.26 5.12
C VAL A 84 -3.16 -7.19 4.92
N ILE A 85 -1.96 -6.67 5.20
CA ILE A 85 -0.70 -7.42 5.20
C ILE A 85 -0.19 -7.48 6.64
N ASN A 86 0.08 -8.69 7.13
CA ASN A 86 0.73 -8.92 8.42
C ASN A 86 1.94 -9.82 8.23
N PHE A 87 3.05 -9.49 8.90
CA PHE A 87 4.22 -10.37 8.91
C PHE A 87 5.13 -10.01 10.07
N THR A 88 6.07 -10.92 10.34
CA THR A 88 7.21 -10.67 11.22
C THR A 88 8.48 -10.58 10.41
N SER A 89 9.44 -9.78 10.87
CA SER A 89 10.76 -9.68 10.27
C SER A 89 11.87 -9.62 11.30
N GLY A 90 13.11 -9.91 10.87
CA GLY A 90 14.30 -9.51 11.64
C GLY A 90 14.44 -7.98 11.76
N SER A 91 15.18 -7.51 12.76
CA SER A 91 15.38 -6.09 13.08
C SER A 91 16.06 -5.28 11.97
N GLY A 92 16.84 -5.95 11.11
CA GLY A 92 17.48 -5.37 9.93
C GLY A 92 16.49 -4.90 8.87
N CYS A 93 15.25 -5.42 8.88
CA CYS A 93 14.18 -4.90 8.05
C CYS A 93 13.70 -3.56 8.61
N ASN A 94 13.66 -2.54 7.77
CA ASN A 94 13.27 -1.18 8.14
C ASN A 94 12.07 -0.69 7.32
N SER A 95 11.48 0.44 7.73
CA SER A 95 10.30 1.03 7.10
C SER A 95 10.44 1.19 5.59
N GLY A 96 11.62 1.62 5.11
CA GLY A 96 11.87 1.86 3.69
C GLY A 96 11.71 0.61 2.82
N HIS A 97 12.00 -0.59 3.35
CA HIS A 97 11.78 -1.84 2.62
C HIS A 97 10.29 -2.10 2.39
N VAL A 98 9.48 -1.92 3.44
CA VAL A 98 8.03 -2.16 3.40
C VAL A 98 7.34 -1.11 2.53
N GLU A 99 7.74 0.14 2.67
CA GLU A 99 7.25 1.26 1.86
C GLU A 99 7.59 1.09 0.37
N SER A 100 8.81 0.63 0.06
CA SER A 100 9.22 0.36 -1.32
C SER A 100 8.43 -0.81 -1.92
N ALA A 101 8.25 -1.91 -1.19
CA ALA A 101 7.48 -3.05 -1.68
C ALA A 101 6.01 -2.69 -1.92
N TRP A 102 5.42 -1.84 -1.06
CA TRP A 102 4.10 -1.27 -1.28
C TRP A 102 4.04 -0.44 -2.57
N TRP A 103 5.04 0.43 -2.78
CA TRP A 103 5.12 1.24 -3.99
C TRP A 103 5.23 0.39 -5.25
N GLU A 104 6.03 -0.68 -5.24
CA GLU A 104 6.16 -1.56 -6.40
C GLU A 104 4.85 -2.29 -6.72
N ALA A 105 4.14 -2.77 -5.69
CA ALA A 105 2.88 -3.49 -5.85
C ALA A 105 1.72 -2.59 -6.34
N THR A 106 1.64 -1.37 -5.79
CA THR A 106 0.47 -0.49 -5.97
C THR A 106 0.72 0.69 -6.89
N ARG A 107 1.99 1.04 -7.14
CA ARG A 107 2.43 2.28 -7.80
C ARG A 107 1.79 3.54 -7.18
N ASN A 108 1.54 3.51 -5.86
CA ASN A 108 0.81 4.54 -5.12
C ASN A 108 -0.60 4.86 -5.65
N LYS A 109 -1.21 4.00 -6.48
CA LYS A 109 -2.59 4.20 -6.98
C LYS A 109 -3.60 4.40 -5.83
N PHE A 110 -3.36 3.74 -4.70
CA PHE A 110 -4.23 3.80 -3.54
C PHE A 110 -3.73 4.79 -2.47
N GLY A 111 -2.61 5.47 -2.71
CA GLY A 111 -1.91 6.30 -1.74
C GLY A 111 -0.63 5.64 -1.23
N ALA A 112 0.30 6.47 -0.76
CA ALA A 112 1.54 6.00 -0.15
C ALA A 112 1.30 5.57 1.31
N ILE A 113 2.10 4.61 1.77
CA ILE A 113 2.20 4.28 3.20
C ILE A 113 3.43 4.94 3.81
N LYS A 114 3.37 5.18 5.12
CA LYS A 114 4.52 5.59 5.93
C LYS A 114 4.55 4.75 7.20
N CYS A 115 5.57 3.93 7.34
CA CYS A 115 5.65 2.94 8.40
C CYS A 115 6.26 3.53 9.68
N GLY A 116 5.47 3.59 10.74
CA GLY A 116 5.87 4.07 12.06
C GLY A 116 5.77 3.02 13.15
N ILE A 117 6.29 3.35 14.33
CA ILE A 117 6.11 2.51 15.52
C ILE A 117 4.62 2.49 15.88
N ALA A 118 4.03 1.31 16.12
CA ALA A 118 2.69 1.18 16.65
C ALA A 118 2.60 1.88 18.01
N LYS A 119 1.64 2.78 18.16
CA LYS A 119 1.40 3.53 19.40
C LYS A 119 0.39 2.80 20.27
#